data_AF-A0A143PDL4-F1
#
_entry.id   AF-A0A143PDL4-F1
#
_cell.length_a   1.000
_cell.length_b   1.000
_cell.length_c   1.000
_cell.angle_alpha   90.00
_cell.angle_beta   90.00
_cell.angle_gamma   90.00
#
_symmetry.space_group_name_H-M   'P 1'
#
loop_
_entity.id
_entity.type
_entity.pdbx_description
1 polymer ?
#
loop_
_entity_poly.entity_id
_entity_poly.type
_entity_poly.pdbx_seq_one_letter_code
_entity_poly.pdbx_strand_id
1 'polypeptide(L)'
;MKIKHLFSATAALTILLAGCGSQEKSDNDTKHEEKTKKDDNQKTEKKESNSNSTSNSTSKNQSNENSESKKESNSNVKPVSQLTPQEKVALALYAPKSAEFTVTPSELLNHSYVHKGNGGDTQRSIQQLSLPKASPDMIPNAPSNMKFYATPYDSRGPFALVVGISDTQVLISGTQGINPYQHLVNMGGLYDVKDLYNQYKDKNFQQVANLITFTESSEPAPKESDSSNDSESESNSSDSGEKVTRANVIDKVEDYEGHNLDTSTYTYKEPEQKSDGSWGFSFVDKSGNLAGSYIVHSDGSVEKFDAKGQPE
;
A
#
# COMPACT_ATOMS: atom_id res chain seq x y z
N MET A 1 -29.61 -37.16 -49.25
CA MET A 1 -28.49 -36.73 -50.11
C MET A 1 -28.67 -35.27 -50.48
N LYS A 2 -27.54 -34.57 -50.64
CA LYS A 2 -27.34 -33.21 -51.20
C LYS A 2 -27.54 -32.05 -50.22
N ILE A 3 -26.67 -31.04 -50.11
CA ILE A 3 -25.25 -30.79 -50.41
C ILE A 3 -24.89 -29.70 -49.39
N LYS A 4 -23.75 -29.83 -48.70
CA LYS A 4 -23.24 -28.81 -47.77
C LYS A 4 -22.49 -27.75 -48.57
N HIS A 5 -22.82 -26.48 -48.38
CA HIS A 5 -22.01 -25.36 -48.88
C HIS A 5 -21.16 -24.76 -47.76
N LEU A 6 -19.87 -24.78 -48.04
CA LEU A 6 -18.74 -24.21 -47.33
C LEU A 6 -18.68 -22.71 -47.63
N PHE A 7 -18.54 -21.85 -46.62
CA PHE A 7 -18.00 -20.50 -46.81
C PHE A 7 -16.95 -20.25 -45.73
N SER A 8 -15.70 -20.36 -46.15
CA SER A 8 -14.51 -19.93 -45.42
C SER A 8 -14.23 -18.49 -45.84
N ALA A 9 -14.19 -17.56 -44.88
CA ALA A 9 -13.78 -16.18 -45.10
C ALA A 9 -12.48 -15.94 -44.33
N THR A 10 -11.36 -16.11 -45.03
CA THR A 10 -10.02 -15.72 -44.60
C THR A 10 -9.88 -14.21 -44.78
N ALA A 11 -9.82 -13.45 -43.69
CA ALA A 11 -9.43 -12.04 -43.71
C ALA A 11 -7.91 -11.92 -43.60
N ALA A 12 -7.25 -11.53 -44.69
CA ALA A 12 -5.85 -11.14 -44.71
C ALA A 12 -5.72 -9.69 -44.23
N LEU A 13 -5.01 -9.48 -43.12
CA LEU A 13 -4.58 -8.15 -42.65
C LEU A 13 -3.12 -7.94 -43.06
N THR A 14 -2.92 -7.14 -44.11
CA THR A 14 -1.62 -6.55 -44.44
C THR A 14 -1.61 -5.10 -43.95
N ILE A 15 -0.75 -4.78 -43.00
CA ILE A 15 -0.39 -3.39 -42.67
C ILE A 15 1.07 -3.21 -43.03
N LEU A 16 1.27 -2.39 -44.07
CA LEU A 16 2.54 -1.87 -44.53
C LEU A 16 3.09 -0.88 -43.49
N LEU A 17 4.27 -1.14 -42.93
CA LEU A 17 5.05 -0.10 -42.26
C LEU A 17 5.91 0.60 -43.32
N ALA A 18 5.49 1.81 -43.69
CA ALA A 18 6.35 2.76 -44.39
C ALA A 18 7.28 3.41 -43.36
N GLY A 19 8.54 2.97 -43.35
CA GLY A 19 9.64 3.74 -42.79
C GLY A 19 10.12 4.77 -43.81
N CYS A 20 10.24 6.03 -43.40
CA CYS A 20 11.01 7.02 -44.14
C CYS A 20 11.55 8.08 -43.16
N GLY A 21 12.86 8.31 -43.26
CA GLY A 21 13.64 9.21 -42.43
C GLY A 21 15.11 9.08 -42.81
N SER A 22 15.40 9.31 -44.09
CA SER A 22 16.67 9.15 -44.77
C SER A 22 17.72 10.19 -44.34
N GLN A 23 18.99 9.78 -44.24
CA GLN A 23 20.06 10.38 -45.04
C GLN A 23 21.25 9.43 -45.18
N GLU A 24 21.65 9.22 -46.44
CA GLU A 24 22.62 8.25 -46.93
C GLU A 24 23.90 8.99 -47.36
N LYS A 25 25.10 8.47 -47.06
CA LYS A 25 26.07 7.97 -48.07
C LYS A 25 27.45 7.57 -47.53
N SER A 26 27.92 6.48 -48.16
CA SER A 26 29.27 6.06 -48.56
C SER A 26 30.15 5.23 -47.63
N ASP A 27 30.43 4.01 -48.13
CA ASP A 27 31.37 2.98 -47.69
C ASP A 27 32.86 3.38 -47.80
N ASN A 28 33.70 2.90 -46.88
CA ASN A 28 34.75 1.90 -47.17
C ASN A 28 35.59 1.55 -45.91
N ASP A 29 36.06 0.30 -45.90
CA ASP A 29 36.98 -0.33 -44.94
C ASP A 29 38.28 0.45 -44.66
N THR A 30 38.83 0.34 -43.44
CA THR A 30 40.16 -0.25 -43.11
C THR A 30 40.70 0.15 -41.71
N LYS A 31 41.30 -0.84 -41.03
CA LYS A 31 42.15 -0.89 -39.82
C LYS A 31 42.92 0.35 -39.28
N HIS A 32 43.03 0.31 -37.94
CA HIS A 32 44.18 0.60 -37.02
C HIS A 32 44.56 2.03 -36.57
N GLU A 33 44.84 2.09 -35.25
CA GLU A 33 45.81 2.89 -34.47
C GLU A 33 45.47 4.27 -33.85
N GLU A 34 45.33 4.23 -32.52
CA GLU A 34 45.91 5.05 -31.43
C GLU A 34 46.69 6.36 -31.78
N LYS A 35 46.31 7.51 -31.17
CA LYS A 35 47.13 8.29 -30.18
C LYS A 35 46.69 9.77 -29.96
N THR A 36 46.31 10.06 -28.71
CA THR A 36 46.69 11.19 -27.81
C THR A 36 46.62 12.70 -28.17
N LYS A 37 46.21 13.45 -27.10
CA LYS A 37 46.63 14.81 -26.61
C LYS A 37 45.96 16.05 -27.25
N LYS A 38 45.71 17.20 -26.59
CA LYS A 38 45.66 17.71 -25.19
C LYS A 38 45.38 19.23 -25.29
N ASP A 39 44.82 19.84 -24.22
CA ASP A 39 44.93 21.27 -23.80
C ASP A 39 44.29 22.36 -24.73
N ASP A 40 43.80 23.54 -24.32
CA ASP A 40 43.66 24.23 -23.03
C ASP A 40 42.79 25.52 -23.21
N ASN A 41 42.13 25.97 -22.13
CA ASN A 41 41.94 27.38 -21.66
C ASN A 41 41.33 28.48 -22.59
N GLN A 42 40.70 29.60 -22.18
CA GLN A 42 40.64 30.33 -20.91
C GLN A 42 39.54 31.42 -20.96
N LYS A 43 38.98 31.72 -19.78
CA LYS A 43 38.14 32.86 -19.38
C LYS A 43 38.92 34.19 -19.38
N THR A 44 38.28 35.33 -19.70
CA THR A 44 38.68 36.65 -19.16
C THR A 44 37.50 37.60 -18.93
N GLU A 45 37.62 38.38 -17.84
CA GLU A 45 36.68 39.32 -17.22
C GLU A 45 36.90 40.79 -17.66
N LYS A 46 35.91 41.67 -17.41
CA LYS A 46 36.00 42.96 -16.66
C LYS A 46 34.68 43.78 -16.77
N LYS A 47 34.02 44.15 -15.65
CA LYS A 47 34.07 45.41 -14.83
C LYS A 47 33.44 46.63 -15.53
N GLU A 48 32.70 47.57 -14.92
CA GLU A 48 32.15 47.88 -13.58
C GLU A 48 31.40 49.24 -13.69
N SER A 49 30.71 49.70 -12.62
CA SER A 49 30.28 51.08 -12.25
C SER A 49 28.80 51.49 -12.47
N ASN A 50 28.15 52.35 -11.65
CA ASN A 50 28.19 52.70 -10.21
C ASN A 50 26.94 53.58 -9.90
N SER A 51 26.54 53.61 -8.61
CA SER A 51 25.94 54.73 -7.86
C SER A 51 24.46 54.74 -7.43
N ASN A 52 24.33 55.00 -6.12
CA ASN A 52 23.16 55.20 -5.24
C ASN A 52 22.39 56.50 -5.49
N SER A 53 21.12 56.53 -5.04
CA SER A 53 20.60 57.64 -4.22
C SER A 53 19.32 57.25 -3.45
N THR A 54 19.29 57.70 -2.20
CA THR A 54 18.29 57.51 -1.14
C THR A 54 17.32 58.70 -1.08
N SER A 55 16.02 58.50 -0.79
CA SER A 55 15.30 59.25 0.28
C SER A 55 13.80 58.93 0.40
N ASN A 56 13.40 58.75 1.66
CA ASN A 56 12.09 58.64 2.32
C ASN A 56 10.91 59.50 1.79
N SER A 57 9.69 58.95 1.88
CA SER A 57 8.54 59.64 2.50
C SER A 57 7.34 58.72 2.76
N THR A 58 6.82 58.81 3.99
CA THR A 58 5.67 58.09 4.56
C THR A 58 4.33 58.65 4.07
N SER A 59 3.31 57.80 3.88
CA SER A 59 1.88 58.16 4.04
C SER A 59 1.03 56.90 4.29
N LYS A 60 0.23 56.96 5.36
CA LYS A 60 -0.78 55.97 5.76
C LYS A 60 -1.96 55.95 4.77
N ASN A 61 -2.52 54.77 4.48
CA ASN A 61 -3.97 54.56 4.62
C ASN A 61 -4.32 53.07 4.76
N GLN A 62 -5.27 52.81 5.66
CA GLN A 62 -5.86 51.50 5.98
C GLN A 62 -6.91 51.10 4.94
N SER A 63 -6.98 49.81 4.61
CA SER A 63 -8.25 49.11 4.38
C SER A 63 -8.08 47.58 4.53
N ASN A 64 -9.13 46.97 5.07
CA ASN A 64 -9.24 45.65 5.67
C ASN A 64 -9.20 44.45 4.71
N GLU A 65 -8.79 43.32 5.32
CA GLU A 65 -9.26 41.93 5.16
C GLU A 65 -9.33 41.30 3.76
N ASN A 66 -8.50 40.29 3.53
CA ASN A 66 -9.08 38.95 3.43
C ASN A 66 -8.09 37.88 3.93
N SER A 67 -8.61 36.97 4.75
CA SER A 67 -7.89 35.91 5.44
C SER A 67 -7.40 34.86 4.46
N GLU A 68 -6.09 34.82 4.21
CA GLU A 68 -5.45 33.61 3.72
C GLU A 68 -5.22 32.70 4.92
N SER A 69 -6.14 31.74 5.06
CA SER A 69 -6.01 30.58 5.92
C SER A 69 -4.68 29.90 5.60
N LYS A 70 -3.70 30.15 6.48
CA LYS A 70 -2.55 29.27 6.62
C LYS A 70 -3.10 27.88 6.87
N LYS A 71 -3.02 27.02 5.85
CA LYS A 71 -2.97 25.58 6.06
C LYS A 71 -1.79 25.35 6.98
N GLU A 72 -2.08 25.15 8.26
CA GLU A 72 -1.15 24.51 9.18
C GLU A 72 -0.92 23.10 8.64
N SER A 73 0.08 22.97 7.77
CA SER A 73 0.76 21.71 7.54
C SER A 73 1.40 21.36 8.87
N ASN A 74 0.66 20.59 9.67
CA ASN A 74 1.18 19.94 10.86
C ASN A 74 2.10 18.79 10.41
N SER A 75 3.18 19.11 9.67
CA SER A 75 4.21 18.14 9.36
C SER A 75 5.03 18.01 10.63
N ASN A 76 4.69 17.02 11.44
CA ASN A 76 5.59 16.52 12.45
C ASN A 76 6.77 15.87 11.69
N VAL A 77 7.73 16.69 11.23
CA VAL A 77 8.85 16.24 10.37
C VAL A 77 9.79 15.40 11.21
N LYS A 78 9.47 14.12 11.28
CA LYS A 78 10.29 13.11 11.95
C LYS A 78 11.57 12.91 11.13
N PRO A 79 12.77 13.04 11.71
CA PRO A 79 14.00 12.78 10.98
C PRO A 79 14.05 11.32 10.49
N VAL A 80 14.66 11.11 9.32
CA VAL A 80 14.76 9.79 8.66
C VAL A 80 15.28 8.69 9.60
N SER A 81 16.23 9.03 10.48
CA SER A 81 16.82 8.12 11.45
C SER A 81 15.85 7.62 12.54
N GLN A 82 14.72 8.31 12.73
CA GLN A 82 13.71 7.92 13.71
C GLN A 82 12.57 7.10 13.07
N LEU A 83 12.53 6.94 11.74
CA LEU A 83 11.47 6.20 11.07
C LEU A 83 11.37 4.77 11.61
N THR A 84 10.15 4.36 11.97
CA THR A 84 9.89 2.98 12.37
C THR A 84 10.00 2.04 11.17
N PRO A 85 10.18 0.73 11.38
CA PRO A 85 10.13 -0.24 10.29
C PRO A 85 8.85 -0.13 9.44
N GLN A 86 7.70 0.09 10.10
CA GLN A 86 6.41 0.27 9.42
C GLN A 86 6.41 1.50 8.52
N GLU A 87 6.93 2.64 9.02
CA GLU A 87 7.03 3.87 8.23
C GLU A 87 7.94 3.68 7.02
N LYS A 88 9.05 2.95 7.17
CA LYS A 88 9.96 2.64 6.05
C LYS A 88 9.27 1.81 4.97
N VAL A 89 8.53 0.76 5.36
CA VAL A 89 7.76 -0.07 4.41
C VAL A 89 6.64 0.75 3.78
N ALA A 90 5.87 1.51 4.56
CA ALA A 90 4.79 2.36 4.06
C ALA A 90 5.26 3.35 2.99
N LEU A 91 6.43 3.97 3.18
CA LEU A 91 7.05 4.80 2.16
C LEU A 91 7.43 4.01 0.91
N ALA A 92 7.98 2.79 1.06
CA ALA A 92 8.30 1.92 -0.07
C ALA A 92 7.07 1.46 -0.85
N LEU A 93 5.89 1.35 -0.23
CA LEU A 93 4.63 1.02 -0.92
C LEU A 93 4.20 2.10 -1.91
N TYR A 94 4.59 3.37 -1.71
CA TYR A 94 4.34 4.44 -2.70
C TYR A 94 5.22 4.34 -3.95
N ALA A 95 6.29 3.55 -3.92
CA ALA A 95 7.17 3.38 -5.08
C ALA A 95 6.47 2.51 -6.15
N PRO A 96 6.41 2.94 -7.43
CA PRO A 96 5.61 2.26 -8.46
C PRO A 96 5.93 0.77 -8.64
N LYS A 97 7.21 0.40 -8.58
CA LYS A 97 7.64 -1.00 -8.75
C LYS A 97 7.16 -1.90 -7.61
N SER A 98 6.90 -1.37 -6.41
CA SER A 98 6.37 -2.14 -5.28
C SER A 98 4.97 -2.68 -5.55
N ALA A 99 4.16 -1.97 -6.35
CA ALA A 99 2.80 -2.38 -6.70
C ALA A 99 2.74 -3.68 -7.53
N GLU A 100 3.85 -4.06 -8.16
CA GLU A 100 3.98 -5.35 -8.86
C GLU A 100 3.97 -6.54 -7.91
N PHE A 101 4.35 -6.34 -6.63
CA PHE A 101 4.55 -7.41 -5.66
C PHE A 101 3.52 -7.42 -4.54
N THR A 102 2.96 -6.27 -4.17
CA THR A 102 2.01 -6.15 -3.05
C THR A 102 0.97 -5.05 -3.28
N VAL A 103 0.14 -4.83 -2.27
CA VAL A 103 -0.88 -3.78 -2.21
C VAL A 103 -0.25 -2.38 -2.25
N THR A 104 -0.96 -1.45 -2.85
CA THR A 104 -0.60 -0.02 -2.82
C THR A 104 -1.13 0.65 -1.54
N PRO A 105 -0.61 1.84 -1.19
CA PRO A 105 -1.13 2.63 -0.06
C PRO A 105 -2.63 2.88 -0.13
N SER A 106 -3.16 3.21 -1.31
CA SER A 106 -4.60 3.47 -1.48
C SER A 106 -5.43 2.21 -1.31
N GLU A 107 -4.96 1.05 -1.81
CA GLU A 107 -5.66 -0.22 -1.61
C GLU A 107 -5.67 -0.65 -0.14
N LEU A 108 -4.58 -0.43 0.59
CA LEU A 108 -4.49 -0.73 2.01
C LEU A 108 -5.42 0.18 2.84
N LEU A 109 -5.46 1.49 2.51
CA LEU A 109 -6.37 2.44 3.16
C LEU A 109 -7.85 2.20 2.82
N ASN A 110 -8.14 1.69 1.62
CA ASN A 110 -9.50 1.34 1.19
C ASN A 110 -9.91 -0.09 1.57
N HIS A 111 -9.04 -0.80 2.29
CA HIS A 111 -9.23 -2.18 2.73
C HIS A 111 -9.54 -3.20 1.62
N SER A 112 -9.07 -2.93 0.39
CA SER A 112 -9.37 -3.81 -0.74
C SER A 112 -8.36 -3.69 -1.88
N TYR A 113 -8.03 -4.83 -2.50
CA TYR A 113 -7.05 -4.90 -3.59
C TYR A 113 -7.42 -5.98 -4.62
N VAL A 114 -6.85 -5.88 -5.81
CA VAL A 114 -6.96 -6.90 -6.85
C VAL A 114 -5.74 -7.83 -6.79
N HIS A 115 -5.98 -9.11 -6.52
CA HIS A 115 -5.01 -10.19 -6.59
C HIS A 115 -5.03 -10.86 -7.96
N LYS A 116 -3.87 -10.96 -8.60
CA LYS A 116 -3.67 -11.51 -9.94
C LYS A 116 -3.23 -12.96 -9.86
N GLY A 117 -4.17 -13.89 -9.65
CA GLY A 117 -3.88 -15.31 -9.53
C GLY A 117 -3.82 -16.02 -10.88
N ASN A 118 -3.43 -17.30 -10.89
CA ASN A 118 -3.42 -18.13 -12.10
C ASN A 118 -4.82 -18.30 -12.72
N GLY A 119 -5.87 -18.17 -11.91
CA GLY A 119 -7.27 -18.23 -12.35
C GLY A 119 -7.85 -16.89 -12.82
N GLY A 120 -7.04 -15.84 -12.88
CA GLY A 120 -7.45 -14.48 -13.20
C GLY A 120 -7.45 -13.53 -11.99
N ASP A 121 -7.97 -12.34 -12.22
CA ASP A 121 -8.01 -11.25 -11.26
C ASP A 121 -9.17 -11.44 -10.27
N THR A 122 -8.88 -11.34 -8.98
CA THR A 122 -9.86 -11.49 -7.88
C THR A 122 -9.78 -10.31 -6.93
N GLN A 123 -10.94 -9.74 -6.58
CA GLN A 123 -10.99 -8.71 -5.54
C GLN A 123 -10.84 -9.38 -4.17
N ARG A 124 -9.96 -8.86 -3.32
CA ARG A 124 -9.74 -9.33 -1.95
C ARG A 124 -9.87 -8.18 -0.95
N SER A 125 -10.34 -8.51 0.24
CA SER A 125 -10.32 -7.60 1.39
C SER A 125 -8.94 -7.64 2.05
N ILE A 126 -8.49 -6.53 2.62
CA ILE A 126 -7.26 -6.46 3.42
C ILE A 126 -7.42 -5.46 4.56
N GLN A 127 -7.31 -5.93 5.80
CA GLN A 127 -7.36 -5.03 6.96
C GLN A 127 -5.99 -4.42 7.26
N GLN A 128 -4.95 -5.27 7.19
CA GLN A 128 -3.57 -4.92 7.47
C GLN A 128 -2.65 -5.72 6.55
N LEU A 129 -1.48 -5.18 6.26
CA LEU A 129 -0.38 -5.90 5.64
C LEU A 129 0.40 -6.64 6.73
N SER A 130 0.26 -7.96 6.78
CA SER A 130 0.90 -8.80 7.80
C SER A 130 2.23 -9.36 7.29
N LEU A 131 3.31 -9.01 7.99
CA LEU A 131 4.68 -9.34 7.62
C LEU A 131 5.30 -10.23 8.71
N PRO A 132 5.12 -11.56 8.64
CA PRO A 132 5.78 -12.49 9.53
C PRO A 132 7.26 -12.61 9.17
N LYS A 133 8.09 -12.78 10.21
CA LYS A 133 9.53 -12.91 10.06
C LYS A 133 9.87 -14.14 9.20
N ALA A 134 10.69 -13.90 8.19
CA ALA A 134 11.18 -14.96 7.32
C ALA A 134 12.23 -15.81 8.06
N SER A 135 12.19 -17.13 7.82
CA SER A 135 13.24 -18.03 8.30
C SER A 135 14.59 -17.65 7.69
N PRO A 136 15.70 -17.71 8.46
CA PRO A 136 17.03 -17.30 7.98
C PRO A 136 17.46 -18.00 6.67
N ASP A 137 17.08 -19.26 6.48
CA ASP A 137 17.46 -20.06 5.31
C ASP A 137 16.64 -19.75 4.05
N MET A 138 15.54 -18.99 4.18
CA MET A 138 14.68 -18.63 3.05
C MET A 138 15.37 -17.70 2.05
N ILE A 139 16.34 -16.91 2.54
CA ILE A 139 17.04 -15.89 1.74
C ILE A 139 18.55 -16.04 1.95
N PRO A 140 19.19 -17.00 1.25
CA PRO A 140 20.63 -17.19 1.31
C PRO A 140 21.39 -15.92 0.90
N ASN A 141 22.57 -15.72 1.49
CA ASN A 141 23.46 -14.58 1.21
C ASN A 141 22.82 -13.21 1.48
N ALA A 142 21.82 -13.15 2.36
CA ALA A 142 21.26 -11.91 2.88
C ALA A 142 22.30 -11.13 3.70
N PRO A 143 22.33 -9.79 3.58
CA PRO A 143 23.19 -8.97 4.42
C PRO A 143 22.73 -9.03 5.89
N SER A 144 23.68 -9.15 6.82
CA SER A 144 23.40 -9.37 8.25
C SER A 144 22.69 -8.20 8.94
N ASN A 145 22.73 -7.00 8.34
CA ASN A 145 22.07 -5.80 8.85
C ASN A 145 20.64 -5.62 8.31
N MET A 146 20.10 -6.59 7.58
CA MET A 146 18.75 -6.55 7.04
C MET A 146 17.89 -7.66 7.65
N LYS A 147 16.73 -7.28 8.15
CA LYS A 147 15.69 -8.20 8.62
C LYS A 147 14.73 -8.49 7.48
N PHE A 148 14.30 -9.74 7.36
CA PHE A 148 13.42 -10.18 6.29
C PHE A 148 12.10 -10.71 6.83
N TYR A 149 11.06 -10.42 6.06
CA TYR A 149 9.69 -10.82 6.31
C TYR A 149 9.11 -11.36 5.01
N ALA A 150 8.26 -12.38 5.09
CA ALA A 150 7.67 -12.95 3.89
C ALA A 150 6.27 -13.51 4.14
N THR A 151 5.33 -13.23 3.25
CA THR A 151 3.94 -13.71 3.35
C THR A 151 3.41 -14.14 1.98
N PRO A 152 2.73 -15.29 1.87
CA PRO A 152 2.01 -15.67 0.65
C PRO A 152 0.62 -15.01 0.53
N TYR A 153 0.12 -14.37 1.59
CA TYR A 153 -1.30 -13.97 1.67
C TYR A 153 -1.57 -12.58 1.11
N ASP A 154 -0.65 -11.63 1.31
CA ASP A 154 -0.80 -10.21 0.93
C ASP A 154 0.02 -9.83 -0.31
N SER A 155 0.23 -10.80 -1.20
CA SER A 155 0.96 -10.61 -2.45
C SER A 155 0.04 -10.26 -3.62
N ARG A 156 0.58 -9.51 -4.58
CA ARG A 156 -0.14 -9.11 -5.79
C ARG A 156 -0.48 -10.29 -6.70
N GLY A 157 0.29 -11.37 -6.65
CA GLY A 157 0.14 -12.51 -7.56
C GLY A 157 0.52 -13.85 -6.93
N PRO A 158 0.74 -14.92 -7.72
CA PRO A 158 0.92 -16.29 -7.23
C PRO A 158 2.36 -16.53 -6.76
N PHE A 159 2.83 -15.70 -5.84
CA PHE A 159 4.14 -15.73 -5.22
C PHE A 159 4.03 -15.18 -3.79
N ALA A 160 5.02 -15.48 -2.94
CA ALA A 160 5.14 -14.83 -1.65
C ALA A 160 5.75 -13.43 -1.80
N LEU A 161 5.18 -12.45 -1.12
CA LEU A 161 5.80 -11.14 -0.90
C LEU A 161 7.02 -11.33 0.00
N VAL A 162 8.13 -10.66 -0.34
CA VAL A 162 9.31 -10.54 0.50
C VAL A 162 9.59 -9.07 0.79
N VAL A 163 9.75 -8.75 2.06
CA VAL A 163 10.11 -7.41 2.55
C VAL A 163 11.42 -7.51 3.33
N GLY A 164 12.46 -6.84 2.84
CA GLY A 164 13.74 -6.69 3.53
C GLY A 164 13.89 -5.28 4.10
N ILE A 165 14.28 -5.13 5.35
CA ILE A 165 14.37 -3.83 6.03
C ILE A 165 15.71 -3.70 6.74
N SER A 166 16.45 -2.63 6.45
CA SER A 166 17.64 -2.21 7.18
C SER A 166 17.48 -0.77 7.69
N ASP A 167 18.56 -0.19 8.21
CA ASP A 167 18.55 1.22 8.62
C ASP A 167 18.38 2.15 7.43
N THR A 168 18.99 1.83 6.29
CA THR A 168 19.08 2.70 5.11
C THR A 168 18.31 2.19 3.91
N GLN A 169 17.87 0.93 3.89
CA GLN A 169 17.26 0.33 2.70
C GLN A 169 15.98 -0.45 3.00
N VAL A 170 15.09 -0.47 2.02
CA VAL A 170 13.91 -1.36 1.98
C VAL A 170 13.90 -2.12 0.66
N LEU A 171 13.77 -3.43 0.72
CA LEU A 171 13.53 -4.31 -0.42
C LEU A 171 12.06 -4.72 -0.43
N ILE A 172 11.39 -4.56 -1.57
CA ILE A 172 10.07 -5.15 -1.85
C ILE A 172 10.22 -6.07 -3.07
N SER A 173 9.94 -7.35 -2.92
CA SER A 173 10.12 -8.35 -3.98
C SER A 173 9.09 -9.48 -3.88
N GLY A 174 9.12 -10.39 -4.85
CA GLY A 174 8.29 -11.59 -4.89
C GLY A 174 9.14 -12.86 -5.05
N THR A 175 8.69 -13.97 -4.48
CA THR A 175 9.37 -15.26 -4.64
C THR A 175 8.41 -16.45 -4.66
N GLN A 176 8.75 -17.49 -5.42
CA GLN A 176 8.04 -18.78 -5.41
C GLN A 176 8.83 -19.89 -4.69
N GLY A 177 9.98 -19.56 -4.12
CA GLY A 177 10.83 -20.51 -3.41
C GLY A 177 11.99 -19.84 -2.67
N ILE A 178 13.00 -20.63 -2.32
CA ILE A 178 14.23 -20.13 -1.70
C ILE A 178 15.07 -19.47 -2.79
N ASN A 179 15.36 -18.18 -2.62
CA ASN A 179 16.10 -17.38 -3.59
C ASN A 179 17.20 -16.58 -2.89
N PRO A 180 18.42 -16.53 -3.46
CA PRO A 180 19.49 -15.73 -2.88
C PRO A 180 19.14 -14.24 -2.93
N TYR A 181 19.64 -13.47 -1.96
CA TYR A 181 19.34 -12.04 -1.83
C TYR A 181 19.47 -11.25 -3.15
N GLN A 182 20.55 -11.46 -3.90
CA GLN A 182 20.78 -10.75 -5.15
C GLN A 182 19.70 -11.01 -6.21
N HIS A 183 19.13 -12.21 -6.23
CA HIS A 183 18.03 -12.54 -7.14
C HIS A 183 16.77 -11.74 -6.78
N LEU A 184 16.47 -11.62 -5.48
CA LEU A 184 15.34 -10.82 -5.00
C LEU A 184 15.52 -9.32 -5.29
N VAL A 185 16.75 -8.80 -5.20
CA VAL A 185 17.08 -7.42 -5.57
C VAL A 185 16.89 -7.18 -7.08
N ASN A 186 17.33 -8.11 -7.92
CA ASN A 186 17.22 -7.95 -9.38
C ASN A 186 15.75 -7.95 -9.84
N MET A 187 14.90 -8.76 -9.22
CA MET A 187 13.47 -8.79 -9.53
C MET A 187 12.72 -7.62 -8.88
N GLY A 188 12.98 -7.37 -7.60
CA GLY A 188 12.25 -6.43 -6.76
C GLY A 188 12.68 -4.97 -6.88
N GLY A 189 12.14 -4.13 -6.01
CA GLY A 189 12.61 -2.77 -5.77
C GLY A 189 13.43 -2.69 -4.50
N LEU A 190 14.73 -2.36 -4.64
CA LEU A 190 15.60 -2.01 -3.51
C LEU A 190 15.72 -0.48 -3.46
N TYR A 191 15.26 0.09 -2.37
CA TYR A 191 15.11 1.54 -2.21
C TYR A 191 15.97 2.06 -1.08
N ASP A 192 16.50 3.27 -1.24
CA ASP A 192 17.09 4.04 -0.14
C ASP A 192 15.99 4.73 0.67
N VAL A 193 16.03 4.58 2.00
CA VAL A 193 15.01 5.10 2.92
C VAL A 193 14.97 6.63 2.92
N LYS A 194 16.12 7.29 2.75
CA LYS A 194 16.20 8.76 2.71
C LYS A 194 15.56 9.28 1.42
N ASP A 195 15.79 8.62 0.30
CA ASP A 195 15.18 8.99 -0.97
C ASP A 195 13.65 8.79 -0.93
N LEU A 196 13.20 7.63 -0.42
CA LEU A 196 11.78 7.37 -0.18
C LEU A 196 11.14 8.44 0.72
N TYR A 197 11.78 8.78 1.83
CA TYR A 197 11.27 9.80 2.74
C TYR A 197 11.20 11.18 2.05
N ASN A 198 12.27 11.60 1.37
CA ASN A 198 12.26 12.90 0.68
C ASN A 198 11.17 12.98 -0.39
N GLN A 199 10.89 11.88 -1.08
CA GLN A 199 9.90 11.82 -2.14
C GLN A 199 8.46 11.73 -1.62
N TYR A 200 8.24 11.07 -0.47
CA TYR A 200 6.90 10.72 0.00
C TYR A 200 6.54 11.22 1.42
N LYS A 201 7.39 12.01 2.08
CA LYS A 201 7.13 12.59 3.42
C LYS A 201 5.84 13.42 3.53
N ASP A 202 5.40 14.02 2.43
CA ASP A 202 4.17 14.82 2.38
C ASP A 202 2.92 13.99 2.05
N LYS A 203 3.07 12.67 1.93
CA LYS A 203 1.96 11.71 1.78
C LYS A 203 1.53 11.18 3.14
N ASN A 204 0.39 10.50 3.17
CA ASN A 204 -0.18 9.91 4.39
C ASN A 204 0.50 8.59 4.80
N PHE A 205 1.83 8.49 4.67
CA PHE A 205 2.57 7.25 4.95
C PHE A 205 2.44 6.80 6.41
N GLN A 206 2.19 7.73 7.35
CA GLN A 206 1.94 7.38 8.75
C GLN A 206 0.63 6.61 8.95
N GLN A 207 -0.43 6.98 8.21
CA GLN A 207 -1.69 6.24 8.25
C GLN A 207 -1.52 4.84 7.65
N VAL A 208 -0.78 4.75 6.54
CA VAL A 208 -0.44 3.47 5.89
C VAL A 208 0.41 2.61 6.83
N ALA A 209 1.37 3.19 7.55
CA ALA A 209 2.23 2.49 8.50
C ALA A 209 1.46 1.84 9.65
N ASN A 210 0.36 2.46 10.10
CA ASN A 210 -0.51 1.89 11.14
C ASN A 210 -1.27 0.64 10.67
N LEU A 211 -1.32 0.39 9.36
CA LEU A 211 -1.92 -0.79 8.75
C LEU A 211 -0.87 -1.87 8.42
N ILE A 212 0.37 -1.73 8.90
CA ILE A 212 1.45 -2.71 8.70
C ILE A 212 1.82 -3.35 10.03
N THR A 213 1.77 -4.66 10.10
CA THR A 213 2.11 -5.43 11.30
C THR A 213 3.27 -6.38 11.03
N PHE A 214 4.19 -6.44 11.99
CA PHE A 214 5.30 -7.40 11.98
C PHE A 214 5.07 -8.44 13.06
N THR A 215 5.19 -9.71 12.71
CA THR A 215 5.09 -10.80 13.68
C THR A 215 6.41 -11.55 13.75
N GLU A 216 6.88 -11.83 14.98
CA GLU A 216 8.13 -12.55 15.22
C GLU A 216 7.98 -14.07 15.09
N SER A 217 6.74 -14.58 15.10
CA SER A 217 6.43 -15.99 14.95
C SER A 217 6.13 -16.30 13.47
N SER A 218 6.84 -17.29 12.93
CA SER A 218 6.52 -17.93 11.64
C SER A 218 5.35 -18.90 11.79
N GLU A 219 4.37 -18.60 12.65
CA GLU A 219 3.15 -19.38 12.77
C GLU A 219 2.17 -18.97 11.68
N PRO A 220 1.54 -19.95 11.01
CA PRO A 220 0.52 -19.65 10.04
C PRO A 220 -0.65 -18.94 10.72
N ALA A 221 -1.24 -17.97 10.01
CA ALA A 221 -2.58 -17.47 10.34
C ALA A 221 -3.55 -18.66 10.55
N PRO A 222 -4.62 -18.49 11.36
CA PRO A 222 -5.62 -19.53 11.53
C PRO A 222 -6.09 -20.00 10.15
N LYS A 223 -5.97 -21.30 9.90
CA LYS A 223 -6.54 -21.91 8.71
C LYS A 223 -8.05 -21.76 8.80
N GLU A 224 -8.66 -21.14 7.80
CA GLU A 224 -10.09 -21.32 7.57
C GLU A 224 -10.35 -22.81 7.43
N SER A 225 -11.14 -23.34 8.36
CA SER A 225 -11.55 -24.74 8.37
C SER A 225 -12.64 -24.92 7.31
N ASP A 226 -12.30 -25.71 6.30
CA ASP A 226 -13.22 -26.32 5.37
C ASP A 226 -14.34 -27.03 6.15
N SER A 227 -15.58 -26.70 5.80
CA SER A 227 -16.80 -27.27 6.36
C SER A 227 -16.82 -28.79 6.18
N SER A 228 -16.88 -29.52 7.29
CA SER A 228 -17.51 -30.84 7.35
C SER A 228 -18.11 -31.06 8.73
N ASN A 229 -19.45 -31.08 8.75
CA ASN A 229 -20.32 -31.42 9.88
C ASN A 229 -19.81 -32.66 10.64
N ASP A 230 -19.71 -32.55 11.97
CA ASP A 230 -20.50 -33.41 12.86
C ASP A 230 -20.74 -32.70 14.19
N SER A 231 -21.98 -32.78 14.66
CA SER A 231 -22.48 -32.15 15.88
C SER A 231 -22.04 -32.96 17.09
N GLU A 232 -21.47 -32.33 18.13
CA GLU A 232 -21.87 -32.57 19.53
C GLU A 232 -21.53 -31.33 20.37
N SER A 233 -22.54 -30.89 21.13
CA SER A 233 -22.53 -29.74 22.02
C SER A 233 -21.56 -29.95 23.18
N GLU A 234 -20.66 -29.00 23.42
CA GLU A 234 -20.23 -28.66 24.79
C GLU A 234 -20.02 -27.16 24.90
N SER A 235 -20.96 -26.52 25.60
CA SER A 235 -20.87 -25.15 26.04
C SER A 235 -19.66 -24.96 26.93
N ASN A 236 -18.69 -24.17 26.49
CA ASN A 236 -17.76 -23.49 27.39
C ASN A 236 -17.72 -22.03 26.99
N SER A 237 -18.58 -21.26 27.65
CA SER A 237 -18.37 -19.83 27.87
C SER A 237 -16.97 -19.66 28.45
N SER A 238 -16.08 -19.10 27.65
CA SER A 238 -14.79 -18.60 28.10
C SER A 238 -14.64 -17.25 27.46
N ASP A 239 -15.22 -16.29 28.17
CA ASP A 239 -14.89 -14.87 28.16
C ASP A 239 -13.37 -14.74 28.24
N SER A 240 -12.70 -14.83 27.09
CA SER A 240 -11.33 -14.38 26.96
C SER A 240 -11.43 -12.87 27.07
N GLY A 241 -10.83 -12.31 28.13
CA GLY A 241 -10.72 -10.86 28.40
C GLY A 241 -9.90 -10.11 27.35
N GLU A 242 -10.18 -10.36 26.09
CA GLU A 242 -9.67 -9.71 24.91
C GLU A 242 -10.25 -8.31 24.85
N LYS A 243 -9.38 -7.33 24.99
CA LYS A 243 -9.72 -5.93 24.86
C LYS A 243 -10.42 -5.69 23.52
N VAL A 244 -11.57 -5.01 23.55
CA VAL A 244 -12.26 -4.59 22.33
C VAL A 244 -11.45 -3.54 21.60
N THR A 245 -11.22 -3.78 20.32
CA THR A 245 -10.47 -2.95 19.39
C THR A 245 -11.29 -2.77 18.12
N ARG A 246 -10.86 -1.83 17.29
CA ARG A 246 -11.48 -1.65 15.97
C ARG A 246 -11.47 -2.92 15.11
N ALA A 247 -10.47 -3.78 15.29
CA ALA A 247 -10.28 -4.95 14.46
C ALA A 247 -11.27 -6.07 14.81
N ASN A 248 -11.61 -6.24 16.10
CA ASN A 248 -12.51 -7.31 16.55
C ASN A 248 -13.92 -6.82 16.87
N VAL A 249 -14.22 -5.52 16.76
CA VAL A 249 -15.56 -4.99 17.09
C VAL A 249 -16.67 -5.61 16.23
N ILE A 250 -16.39 -5.91 14.96
CA ILE A 250 -17.36 -6.57 14.08
C ILE A 250 -17.49 -8.04 14.47
N ASP A 251 -16.37 -8.74 14.69
CA ASP A 251 -16.35 -10.13 15.14
C ASP A 251 -17.18 -10.31 16.42
N LYS A 252 -17.05 -9.40 17.40
CA LYS A 252 -17.86 -9.41 18.63
C LYS A 252 -19.36 -9.31 18.36
N VAL A 253 -19.76 -8.52 17.36
CA VAL A 253 -21.18 -8.39 16.99
C VAL A 253 -21.65 -9.61 16.20
N GLU A 254 -20.84 -10.17 15.31
CA GLU A 254 -21.18 -11.40 14.57
C GLU A 254 -21.29 -12.62 15.50
N ASP A 255 -20.42 -12.70 16.51
CA ASP A 255 -20.50 -13.67 17.60
C ASP A 255 -21.80 -13.50 18.41
N TYR A 256 -22.19 -12.25 18.72
CA TYR A 256 -23.44 -11.94 19.42
C TYR A 256 -24.68 -12.32 18.59
N GLU A 257 -24.69 -12.04 17.30
CA GLU A 257 -25.79 -12.39 16.38
C GLU A 257 -25.81 -13.89 16.06
N GLY A 258 -24.70 -14.60 16.25
CA GLY A 258 -24.51 -15.99 15.87
C GLY A 258 -24.43 -16.19 14.35
N HIS A 259 -24.23 -15.12 13.58
CA HIS A 259 -24.09 -15.13 12.13
C HIS A 259 -23.41 -13.84 11.64
N ASN A 260 -22.85 -13.89 10.42
CA ASN A 260 -22.24 -12.71 9.79
C ASN A 260 -23.28 -11.61 9.52
N LEU A 261 -22.85 -10.37 9.63
CA LEU A 261 -23.72 -9.20 9.42
C LEU A 261 -24.33 -9.20 8.01
N ASP A 262 -25.65 -9.03 7.92
CA ASP A 262 -26.35 -9.03 6.63
C ASP A 262 -26.06 -7.76 5.81
N THR A 263 -25.01 -7.80 5.00
CA THR A 263 -24.64 -6.71 4.08
C THR A 263 -25.47 -6.71 2.79
N SER A 264 -26.31 -7.73 2.57
CA SER A 264 -27.19 -7.81 1.40
C SER A 264 -28.44 -6.95 1.60
N THR A 265 -28.94 -6.88 2.83
CA THR A 265 -30.10 -6.06 3.22
C THR A 265 -29.69 -4.70 3.78
N TYR A 266 -28.60 -4.63 4.53
CA TYR A 266 -28.19 -3.41 5.24
C TYR A 266 -26.87 -2.85 4.74
N THR A 267 -26.59 -1.61 5.16
CA THR A 267 -25.28 -0.95 5.04
C THR A 267 -24.85 -0.54 6.43
N TYR A 268 -23.74 -1.08 6.91
CA TYR A 268 -23.19 -0.79 8.22
C TYR A 268 -22.28 0.42 8.13
N LYS A 269 -22.43 1.37 9.05
CA LYS A 269 -21.49 2.49 9.20
C LYS A 269 -20.25 2.02 9.93
N GLU A 270 -19.22 2.84 9.82
CA GLU A 270 -17.93 2.59 10.45
C GLU A 270 -18.04 2.62 11.98
N PRO A 271 -17.45 1.64 12.70
CA PRO A 271 -17.35 1.67 14.16
C PRO A 271 -16.50 2.83 14.67
N GLU A 272 -17.07 3.58 15.61
CA GLU A 272 -16.42 4.70 16.30
C GLU A 272 -16.23 4.37 17.78
N GLN A 273 -15.03 4.66 18.31
CA GLN A 273 -14.74 4.48 19.73
C GLN A 273 -15.21 5.69 20.54
N LYS A 274 -15.92 5.44 21.64
CA LYS A 274 -16.34 6.45 22.62
C LYS A 274 -15.26 6.68 23.68
N SER A 275 -15.41 7.76 24.44
CA SER A 275 -14.47 8.13 25.50
C SER A 275 -14.36 7.12 26.64
N ASP A 276 -15.39 6.29 26.84
CA ASP A 276 -15.41 5.21 27.85
C ASP A 276 -14.73 3.91 27.35
N GLY A 277 -14.22 3.91 26.11
CA GLY A 277 -13.56 2.76 25.50
C GLY A 277 -14.50 1.81 24.76
N SER A 278 -15.82 1.99 24.87
CA SER A 278 -16.81 1.25 24.08
C SER A 278 -16.77 1.67 22.61
N TRP A 279 -17.28 0.82 21.73
CA TRP A 279 -17.41 1.08 20.30
C TRP A 279 -18.88 1.11 19.92
N GLY A 280 -19.25 1.97 18.96
CA GLY A 280 -20.61 2.00 18.44
C GLY A 280 -20.67 2.21 16.93
N PHE A 281 -21.66 1.61 16.29
CA PHE A 281 -21.99 1.85 14.89
C PHE A 281 -23.48 1.65 14.62
N SER A 282 -23.99 2.37 13.63
CA SER A 282 -25.37 2.22 13.15
C SER A 282 -25.40 1.50 11.80
N PHE A 283 -26.51 0.87 11.47
CA PHE A 283 -26.76 0.32 10.15
C PHE A 283 -28.07 0.86 9.56
N VAL A 284 -28.07 1.01 8.23
CA VAL A 284 -29.19 1.55 7.47
C VAL A 284 -29.69 0.53 6.44
N ASP A 285 -30.96 0.61 6.08
CA ASP A 285 -31.49 -0.13 4.93
C ASP A 285 -30.88 0.35 3.60
N LYS A 286 -31.15 -0.34 2.48
CA LYS A 286 -30.69 0.09 1.14
C LYS A 286 -31.29 1.41 0.67
N SER A 287 -32.33 1.91 1.32
CA SER A 287 -32.91 3.24 1.08
C SER A 287 -32.24 4.33 1.93
N GLY A 288 -31.32 3.97 2.82
CA GLY A 288 -30.59 4.87 3.71
C GLY A 288 -31.31 5.17 5.04
N ASN A 289 -32.42 4.52 5.36
CA ASN A 289 -33.11 4.73 6.64
C ASN A 289 -32.42 3.96 7.76
N LEU A 290 -32.33 4.56 8.96
CA LEU A 290 -31.79 3.91 10.14
C LEU A 290 -32.59 2.64 10.45
N ALA A 291 -31.90 1.51 10.49
CA ALA A 291 -32.48 0.21 10.81
C ALA A 291 -32.13 -0.23 12.24
N GLY A 292 -30.96 0.17 12.75
CA GLY A 292 -30.57 -0.06 14.13
C GLY A 292 -29.13 0.36 14.42
N SER A 293 -28.64 0.00 15.59
CA SER A 293 -27.25 0.24 16.00
C SER A 293 -26.75 -0.76 17.03
N TYR A 294 -25.43 -0.86 17.15
CA TYR A 294 -24.75 -1.66 18.16
C TYR A 294 -23.89 -0.78 19.08
N ILE A 295 -23.78 -1.21 20.33
CA ILE A 295 -22.75 -0.77 21.28
C ILE A 295 -21.99 -2.01 21.73
N VAL A 296 -20.67 -2.00 21.55
CA VAL A 296 -19.77 -3.03 22.07
C VAL A 296 -18.98 -2.43 23.22
N HIS A 297 -19.23 -2.89 24.43
CA HIS A 297 -18.59 -2.39 25.65
C HIS A 297 -17.12 -2.82 25.72
N SER A 298 -16.33 -2.14 26.56
CA SER A 298 -14.90 -2.43 26.68
C SER A 298 -14.58 -3.86 27.15
N ASP A 299 -15.53 -4.51 27.82
CA ASP A 299 -15.46 -5.89 28.30
C ASP A 299 -15.90 -6.92 27.24
N GLY A 300 -16.30 -6.49 26.04
CA GLY A 300 -16.72 -7.38 24.96
C GLY A 300 -18.21 -7.68 24.93
N SER A 301 -19.00 -7.22 25.91
CA SER A 301 -20.46 -7.35 25.86
C SER A 301 -21.07 -6.46 24.77
N VAL A 302 -22.12 -6.95 24.10
CA VAL A 302 -22.77 -6.29 22.96
C VAL A 302 -24.21 -5.96 23.31
N GLU A 303 -24.63 -4.74 23.01
CA GLU A 303 -26.02 -4.28 23.05
C GLU A 303 -26.48 -3.90 21.64
N LYS A 304 -27.66 -4.37 21.25
CA LYS A 304 -28.33 -4.02 19.99
C LYS A 304 -29.49 -3.08 20.26
N PHE A 305 -29.70 -2.14 19.34
CA PHE A 305 -30.80 -1.18 19.40
C PHE A 305 -31.57 -1.14 18.08
N ASP A 306 -32.89 -1.04 18.18
CA ASP A 306 -33.79 -0.88 17.05
C ASP A 306 -33.66 0.50 16.37
N ALA A 307 -34.40 0.72 15.29
CA ALA A 307 -34.45 1.99 14.56
C ALA A 307 -34.89 3.21 15.41
N LYS A 308 -35.50 3.00 16.57
CA LYS A 308 -35.93 4.04 17.52
C LYS A 308 -34.95 4.19 18.69
N GLY A 309 -33.84 3.46 18.70
CA GLY A 309 -32.86 3.46 19.76
C GLY A 309 -33.31 2.74 21.03
N GLN A 310 -34.27 1.81 20.93
CA GLN A 310 -34.68 0.95 22.04
C GLN A 310 -33.83 -0.33 22.03
N PRO A 311 -33.38 -0.84 23.20
CA PRO A 311 -32.67 -2.11 23.28
C PRO A 311 -33.49 -3.28 22.70
N GLU A 312 -32.83 -4.18 21.98
CA GLU A 312 -33.37 -5.48 21.50
C GLU A 312 -32.85 -6.67 22.31
#